data_AF-A0A2V3DVV4-F1
#
_entry.id   AF-A0A2V3DVV4-F1
#
_cell.length_a   1.000
_cell.length_b   1.000
_cell.length_c   1.000
_cell.angle_alpha   90.00
_cell.angle_beta   90.00
_cell.angle_gamma   90.00
#
_symmetry.space_group_name_H-M   'P 1'
#
loop_
_entity.id
_entity.type
_entity.pdbx_description
1 polymer ?
#
loop_
_entity_poly.entity_id
_entity_poly.type
_entity_poly.pdbx_seq_one_letter_code
_entity_poly.pdbx_strand_id
1 'polypeptide(L)'
;MPWWSWILIWIALLAVSLLFVAFLAFKLWQGAMATMRTFSHVSAEVTQNWDSSLERAEVQHVTEPRNVVPGAAVFATPEKMKHDYLAAKEERRFARLQRRVARRKERGQLQSLRDIEALQDVG
;
A
#
# COMPACT_ATOMS: atom_id res chain seq x y z
N MET A 1 55.49 1.60 37.89
CA MET A 1 54.70 2.04 36.72
C MET A 1 54.03 0.81 36.13
N PRO A 2 52.83 0.44 36.59
CA PRO A 2 52.23 -0.84 36.25
C PRO A 2 51.68 -0.80 34.82
N TRP A 3 52.50 -1.19 33.85
CA TRP A 3 52.13 -1.38 32.43
C TRP A 3 50.79 -2.12 32.26
N TRP A 4 50.48 -3.05 33.17
CA TRP A 4 49.20 -3.77 33.23
C TRP A 4 47.94 -2.90 33.27
N SER A 5 47.97 -1.68 33.82
CA SER A 5 46.77 -0.83 33.89
C SER A 5 46.25 -0.45 32.50
N TRP A 6 47.15 -0.33 31.52
CA TRP A 6 46.80 0.01 30.14
C TRP A 6 45.92 -1.06 29.49
N ILE A 7 46.24 -2.34 29.71
CA ILE A 7 45.46 -3.47 29.18
C ILE A 7 44.06 -3.51 29.79
N LEU A 8 43.95 -3.27 31.10
CA LEU A 8 42.65 -3.23 31.77
C LEU A 8 41.77 -2.10 31.22
N ILE A 9 42.34 -0.95 30.87
CA ILE A 9 41.62 0.16 30.24
C ILE A 9 41.05 -0.26 28.88
N TRP A 10 41.83 -0.94 28.03
CA TRP A 10 41.36 -1.42 26.73
C TRP A 10 40.24 -2.46 26.86
N ILE A 11 40.37 -3.38 27.83
CA ILE A 11 39.33 -4.38 28.09
C ILE A 11 38.05 -3.71 28.57
N ALA A 12 38.15 -2.74 29.48
CA ALA A 12 37.00 -1.99 29.95
C ALA A 12 36.34 -1.20 28.80
N LEU A 13 37.12 -0.56 27.93
CA LEU A 13 36.62 0.13 26.74
C LEU A 13 35.90 -0.82 25.78
N LEU A 14 36.48 -2.00 25.51
CA LEU A 14 35.86 -3.03 24.68
C LEU A 14 34.57 -3.56 25.29
N ALA A 15 34.56 -3.84 26.58
CA ALA A 15 33.38 -4.33 27.30
C ALA A 15 32.24 -3.30 27.28
N VAL A 16 32.55 -2.02 27.53
CA VAL A 16 31.56 -0.93 27.47
C VAL A 16 31.04 -0.74 26.05
N SER A 17 31.92 -0.77 25.05
CA SER A 17 31.53 -0.69 23.63
C SER A 17 30.60 -1.84 23.23
N LEU A 18 30.94 -3.07 23.63
CA LEU A 18 30.15 -4.26 23.34
C LEU A 18 28.78 -4.22 24.04
N LEU A 19 28.73 -3.78 25.29
CA LEU A 19 27.48 -3.54 26.02
C LEU A 19 26.63 -2.46 25.33
N PHE A 20 27.24 -1.38 24.86
CA PHE A 20 26.53 -0.32 24.15
C PHE A 20 25.90 -0.84 22.85
N VAL A 21 26.66 -1.58 22.03
CA VAL A 21 26.15 -2.18 20.79
C VAL A 21 25.05 -3.20 21.09
N ALA A 22 25.21 -4.05 22.09
CA ALA A 22 24.19 -5.02 22.50
C ALA A 22 22.92 -4.32 22.99
N PHE A 23 23.05 -3.24 23.75
CA PHE A 23 21.92 -2.43 24.20
C PHE A 23 21.18 -1.77 23.03
N LEU A 24 21.91 -1.19 22.07
CA LEU A 24 21.31 -0.62 20.86
C LEU A 24 20.60 -1.69 20.04
N ALA A 25 21.24 -2.84 19.82
CA ALA A 25 20.65 -3.97 19.11
C ALA A 25 19.36 -4.45 19.79
N PHE A 26 19.38 -4.60 21.11
CA PHE A 26 18.19 -4.98 21.88
C PHE A 26 17.07 -3.94 21.80
N LYS A 27 17.41 -2.65 21.94
CA LYS A 27 16.42 -1.56 21.83
C LYS A 27 15.81 -1.50 20.44
N LEU A 28 16.63 -1.69 19.39
CA LEU A 28 16.17 -1.70 18.01
C LEU A 28 15.31 -2.95 17.74
N TRP A 29 15.70 -4.10 18.29
CA TRP A 29 14.95 -5.35 18.20
C TRP A 29 13.57 -5.25 18.84
N GLN A 30 13.47 -4.67 20.04
CA GLN A 30 12.20 -4.42 20.72
C GLN A 30 11.25 -3.57 19.85
N GLY A 31 11.78 -2.51 19.24
CA GLY A 31 11.02 -1.67 18.30
C GLY A 31 10.61 -2.40 17.03
N ALA A 32 11.53 -3.14 16.41
CA ALA A 32 11.28 -3.91 15.20
C ALA A 32 10.22 -5.01 15.43
N MET A 33 10.29 -5.71 16.56
CA MET A 33 9.31 -6.74 16.91
C MET A 33 7.93 -6.14 17.21
N ALA A 34 7.87 -4.95 17.82
CA ALA A 34 6.62 -4.22 17.99
C ALA A 34 5.99 -3.86 16.63
N THR A 35 6.80 -3.38 15.68
CA THR A 35 6.30 -3.10 14.32
C THR A 35 5.87 -4.39 13.61
N MET A 36 6.63 -5.48 13.69
CA MET A 36 6.25 -6.77 13.09
C MET A 36 4.92 -7.31 13.62
N ARG A 37 4.63 -7.16 14.92
CA ARG A 37 3.33 -7.53 15.49
C ARG A 37 2.18 -6.67 14.94
N THR A 38 2.43 -5.38 14.72
CA THR A 38 1.41 -4.52 14.06
C THR A 38 1.24 -4.90 12.59
N PHE A 39 2.31 -5.27 11.89
CA PHE A 39 2.23 -5.77 10.52
C PHE A 39 1.49 -7.10 10.41
N SER A 40 1.61 -8.02 11.39
CA SER A 40 0.86 -9.29 11.35
C SER A 40 -0.65 -9.10 11.52
N HIS A 41 -1.07 -8.18 12.39
CA HIS A 41 -2.49 -7.85 12.57
C HIS A 41 -3.05 -7.14 11.33
N VAL A 42 -2.33 -6.13 10.83
CA VAL A 42 -2.74 -5.42 9.62
C VAL A 42 -2.69 -6.33 8.39
N SER A 43 -1.73 -7.26 8.30
CA SER A 43 -1.68 -8.21 7.19
C SER A 43 -2.85 -9.19 7.23
N ALA A 44 -3.29 -9.64 8.40
CA ALA A 44 -4.44 -10.53 8.50
C ALA A 44 -5.73 -9.82 8.05
N GLU A 45 -5.92 -8.56 8.47
CA GLU A 45 -7.05 -7.73 8.03
C GLU A 45 -6.97 -7.39 6.54
N VAL A 46 -5.77 -7.07 6.02
CA VAL A 46 -5.56 -6.79 4.60
C VAL A 46 -5.79 -8.04 3.76
N THR A 47 -5.34 -9.21 4.19
CA THR A 47 -5.60 -10.49 3.50
C THR A 47 -7.08 -10.84 3.53
N GLN A 48 -7.77 -10.71 4.66
CA GLN A 48 -9.23 -10.93 4.71
C GLN A 48 -10.00 -9.91 3.85
N ASN A 49 -9.57 -8.65 3.83
CA ASN A 49 -10.16 -7.64 2.97
C ASN A 49 -9.80 -7.88 1.49
N TRP A 50 -8.64 -8.45 1.19
CA TRP A 50 -8.25 -8.90 -0.15
C TRP A 50 -9.04 -10.11 -0.59
N ASP A 51 -9.19 -11.14 0.23
CA ASP A 51 -9.99 -12.33 -0.07
C ASP A 51 -11.45 -11.95 -0.26
N SER A 52 -12.02 -11.10 0.60
CA SER A 52 -13.40 -10.60 0.39
C SER A 52 -13.52 -9.60 -0.77
N SER A 53 -12.44 -8.92 -1.16
CA SER A 53 -12.41 -8.10 -2.38
C SER A 53 -12.22 -8.96 -3.62
N LEU A 54 -11.51 -10.08 -3.53
CA LEU A 54 -11.36 -11.08 -4.58
C LEU A 54 -12.64 -11.87 -4.74
N GLU A 55 -13.34 -12.19 -3.67
CA GLU A 55 -14.66 -12.84 -3.68
C GLU A 55 -15.72 -11.87 -4.20
N ARG A 56 -15.73 -10.60 -3.75
CA ARG A 56 -16.56 -9.56 -4.38
C ARG A 56 -16.16 -9.32 -5.83
N ALA A 57 -14.88 -9.31 -6.15
CA ALA A 57 -14.40 -9.18 -7.51
C ALA A 57 -14.67 -10.45 -8.30
N GLU A 58 -14.77 -11.65 -7.75
CA GLU A 58 -15.13 -12.89 -8.43
C GLU A 58 -16.63 -12.93 -8.71
N VAL A 59 -17.43 -12.46 -7.74
CA VAL A 59 -18.88 -12.21 -7.91
C VAL A 59 -19.13 -11.09 -8.92
N GLN A 60 -18.26 -10.07 -8.99
CA GLN A 60 -18.32 -8.96 -9.95
C GLN A 60 -17.56 -9.24 -11.27
N HIS A 61 -16.70 -10.26 -11.27
CA HIS A 61 -15.97 -10.87 -12.40
C HIS A 61 -16.57 -12.25 -12.73
N VAL A 62 -17.90 -12.33 -12.73
CA VAL A 62 -18.56 -12.70 -13.99
C VAL A 62 -18.10 -11.66 -15.01
N THR A 63 -16.87 -11.84 -15.47
CA THR A 63 -16.25 -11.07 -16.53
C THR A 63 -17.14 -11.40 -17.70
N GLU A 64 -18.07 -10.51 -18.04
CA GLU A 64 -18.49 -10.46 -19.42
C GLU A 64 -17.18 -10.42 -20.20
N PRO A 65 -16.89 -11.47 -21.00
CA PRO A 65 -15.68 -11.45 -21.82
C PRO A 65 -15.74 -10.12 -22.54
N ARG A 66 -14.66 -9.34 -22.45
CA ARG A 66 -14.60 -8.03 -23.08
C ARG A 66 -14.80 -8.24 -24.59
N ASN A 67 -16.05 -8.23 -25.02
CA ASN A 67 -16.51 -8.66 -26.33
C ASN A 67 -16.45 -7.47 -27.29
N VAL A 68 -15.41 -6.63 -27.15
CA VAL A 68 -15.07 -5.69 -28.21
C VAL A 68 -14.29 -6.46 -29.25
N VAL A 69 -15.04 -7.15 -30.11
CA VAL A 69 -14.50 -7.65 -31.38
C VAL A 69 -13.86 -6.45 -32.09
N PRO A 70 -12.57 -6.50 -32.42
CA PRO A 70 -11.93 -5.44 -33.18
C PRO A 70 -12.73 -5.15 -34.46
N GLY A 71 -13.19 -3.91 -34.64
CA GLY A 71 -14.04 -3.52 -35.77
C GLY A 71 -15.55 -3.44 -35.50
N ALA A 72 -16.03 -3.90 -34.33
CA ALA A 72 -17.45 -3.80 -33.94
C ALA A 72 -17.97 -2.35 -33.90
N ALA A 73 -17.08 -1.37 -33.71
CA ALA A 73 -17.41 0.06 -33.72
C ALA A 73 -17.95 0.56 -35.06
N VAL A 74 -17.62 -0.10 -36.18
CA VAL A 74 -18.09 0.31 -37.53
C VAL A 74 -19.55 -0.08 -37.75
N PHE A 75 -20.03 -1.12 -37.07
CA PHE A 75 -21.38 -1.68 -37.24
C PHE A 75 -22.31 -1.43 -36.04
N ALA A 76 -21.80 -0.80 -34.97
CA ALA A 76 -22.60 -0.46 -33.81
C ALA A 76 -23.54 0.72 -34.09
N THR A 77 -24.70 0.74 -33.45
CA THR A 77 -25.59 1.91 -33.52
C THR A 77 -24.95 3.10 -32.79
N PRO A 78 -25.11 4.36 -33.28
CA PRO A 78 -24.51 5.53 -32.65
C PRO A 78 -24.87 5.70 -31.17
N GLU A 79 -26.08 5.29 -30.78
CA GLU A 79 -26.52 5.34 -29.39
C GLU A 79 -25.72 4.38 -28.50
N LYS A 80 -25.52 3.12 -28.93
CA LYS A 80 -24.69 2.15 -28.20
C LYS A 80 -23.26 2.65 -28.06
N MET A 81 -22.68 3.16 -29.14
CA MET A 81 -21.33 3.73 -29.12
C MET A 81 -21.19 4.91 -28.16
N LYS A 82 -22.24 5.76 -28.04
CA LYS A 82 -22.28 6.87 -27.08
C LYS A 82 -22.32 6.38 -25.64
N HIS A 83 -23.14 5.37 -25.34
CA HIS A 83 -23.20 4.76 -24.01
C HIS A 83 -21.85 4.14 -23.62
N ASP A 84 -21.25 3.36 -24.52
CA ASP A 84 -19.93 2.76 -24.30
C ASP A 84 -18.84 3.81 -24.10
N TYR A 85 -18.88 4.90 -24.87
CA TYR A 85 -17.96 6.01 -24.72
C TYR A 85 -18.09 6.71 -23.36
N LEU A 86 -19.33 6.96 -22.90
CA LEU A 86 -19.57 7.62 -21.62
C LEU A 86 -19.11 6.73 -20.45
N ALA A 87 -19.42 5.43 -20.50
CA ALA A 87 -18.95 4.46 -19.51
C ALA A 87 -17.40 4.43 -19.46
N ALA A 88 -16.74 4.27 -20.61
CA ALA A 88 -15.28 4.26 -20.69
C ALA A 88 -14.65 5.61 -20.29
N LYS A 89 -15.35 6.72 -20.49
CA LYS A 89 -14.90 8.06 -20.08
C LYS A 89 -14.92 8.20 -18.55
N GLU A 90 -15.97 7.68 -17.91
CA GLU A 90 -16.10 7.68 -16.45
C GLU A 90 -15.03 6.80 -15.80
N GLU A 91 -14.82 5.58 -16.31
CA GLU A 91 -13.74 4.68 -15.85
C GLU A 91 -12.37 5.37 -15.88
N ARG A 92 -12.04 6.04 -16.99
CA ARG A 92 -10.78 6.77 -17.12
C ARG A 92 -10.68 7.93 -16.13
N ARG A 93 -11.80 8.61 -15.83
CA ARG A 93 -11.86 9.70 -14.85
C ARG A 93 -11.58 9.15 -13.45
N PHE A 94 -12.23 8.05 -13.06
CA PHE A 94 -12.02 7.40 -11.76
C PHE A 94 -10.61 6.83 -11.61
N ALA A 95 -10.06 6.17 -12.63
CA ALA A 95 -8.68 5.67 -12.59
C ALA A 95 -7.65 6.80 -12.39
N ARG A 96 -7.89 7.99 -12.96
CA ARG A 96 -7.03 9.17 -12.73
C ARG A 96 -7.19 9.73 -11.31
N LEU A 97 -8.41 9.74 -10.78
CA LEU A 97 -8.71 10.17 -9.41
C LEU A 97 -7.97 9.30 -8.40
N GLN A 98 -8.11 7.97 -8.51
CA GLN A 98 -7.44 7.01 -7.63
C GLN A 98 -5.92 7.19 -7.62
N ARG A 99 -5.30 7.38 -8.80
CA ARG A 99 -3.85 7.66 -8.90
C ARG A 99 -3.43 8.99 -8.26
N ARG A 100 -4.30 10.01 -8.23
CA ARG A 100 -4.01 11.27 -7.53
C ARG A 100 -4.08 11.07 -6.03
N VAL A 101 -5.12 10.39 -5.56
CA VAL A 101 -5.34 10.08 -4.15
C VAL A 101 -4.20 9.24 -3.59
N ALA A 102 -3.81 8.16 -4.28
CA ALA A 102 -2.69 7.30 -3.87
C ALA A 102 -1.38 8.10 -3.71
N ARG A 103 -1.00 8.88 -4.74
CA ARG A 103 0.20 9.73 -4.71
C ARG A 103 0.18 10.82 -3.63
N ARG A 104 -1.00 11.23 -3.17
CA ARG A 104 -1.16 12.26 -2.14
C ARG A 104 -1.11 11.65 -0.74
N LYS A 105 -1.70 10.46 -0.58
CA LYS A 105 -1.62 9.62 0.63
C LYS A 105 -0.17 9.26 0.95
N GLU A 106 0.62 8.84 -0.04
CA GLU A 106 2.05 8.56 0.12
C GLU A 106 2.85 9.77 0.63
N ARG A 107 2.42 10.99 0.30
CA ARG A 107 3.07 12.24 0.71
C ARG A 107 2.53 12.83 2.01
N GLY A 108 1.59 12.15 2.67
CA GLY A 108 0.93 12.67 3.89
C GLY A 108 0.15 13.97 3.68
N GLN A 109 -0.21 14.30 2.43
CA GLN A 109 -0.94 15.51 2.11
C GLN A 109 -2.45 15.28 2.24
N LEU A 110 -3.16 16.30 2.72
CA LEU A 110 -4.62 16.28 2.80
C LEU A 110 -5.26 16.12 1.42
N GLN A 111 -6.26 15.25 1.33
CA GLN A 111 -7.04 15.04 0.11
C GLN A 111 -8.00 16.20 -0.13
N SER A 112 -8.37 16.43 -1.40
CA SER A 112 -9.36 17.47 -1.68
C SER A 112 -10.76 16.95 -1.35
N LEU A 113 -11.62 17.81 -0.80
CA LEU A 113 -13.00 17.44 -0.45
C LEU A 113 -13.77 16.86 -1.65
N ARG A 114 -13.52 17.43 -2.83
CA ARG A 114 -14.12 17.00 -4.11
C ARG A 114 -13.70 15.59 -4.52
N ASP A 115 -12.49 15.17 -4.14
CA ASP A 115 -12.01 13.81 -4.42
C ASP A 115 -12.59 12.81 -3.42
N ILE A 116 -12.88 13.23 -2.18
CA ILE A 116 -13.49 12.41 -1.14
C ILE A 116 -14.96 12.15 -1.47
N GLU A 117 -15.71 13.19 -1.87
CA GLU A 117 -17.10 13.08 -2.30
C GLU A 117 -17.24 12.14 -3.52
N ALA A 118 -16.37 12.32 -4.51
CA ALA A 118 -16.34 11.45 -5.69
C ALA A 118 -15.93 10.00 -5.42
N LEU A 119 -15.28 9.70 -4.28
CA LEU A 119 -14.99 8.33 -3.84
C LEU A 119 -16.13 7.75 -3.00
N GLN A 120 -16.86 8.60 -2.27
CA GLN A 120 -18.00 8.21 -1.46
C GLN A 120 -19.23 7.86 -2.31
N ASP A 121 -19.40 8.52 -3.46
CA ASP A 121 -20.48 8.22 -4.41
C ASP A 121 -20.33 6.86 -5.13
N VAL A 122 -19.17 6.20 -5.01
CA VAL A 122 -18.85 4.95 -5.75
C VAL A 122 -18.71 3.73 -4.82
N GLY A 123 -18.60 3.93 -3.50
CA GLY A 123 -18.46 2.87 -2.49
C GLY A 123 -19.79 2.44 -1.89
#